data_AF-A0A2A4FPB3-F1
#
_entry.id   AF-A0A2A4FPB3-F1
#
_cell.length_a   1.000
_cell.length_b   1.000
_cell.length_c   1.000
_cell.angle_alpha   90.00
_cell.angle_beta   90.00
_cell.angle_gamma   90.00
#
_symmetry.space_group_name_H-M   'P 1'
#
loop_
_entity.id
_entity.type
_entity.pdbx_description
1 polymer ?
#
loop_
_entity_poly.entity_id
_entity_poly.type
_entity_poly.pdbx_seq_one_letter_code
_entity_poly.pdbx_strand_id
1 'polypeptide(L)'
;MRKTTSRRARCEGAEPNRDEGRASLYDEVTARIVSELEAGRFPWVQPWGRTGGTGPGLPRNALTARSYSGVNVLILWGAVIEHGWSSQSWLTFRQAQDAGGCVRKGEHGVTVVYADRFTPEAEKERAAREGGDPKAVPFLKRFTVFNVAQCEGLRAGLASDPAPLPEREIVPVAEEVIAASGVDFRIGGDRAFYVRSEDFVQVPPQPAFYEQINYYRTCLHELTHATGHPARLARDLTNGFGSKDYAREELVALSGQSAPLATLQ
;
A
#
# COMPACT_ATOMS: atom_id res chain seq x y z
N MET A 1 71.16 -18.51 30.28
CA MET A 1 70.08 -17.49 30.25
C MET A 1 69.37 -17.55 28.91
N ARG A 2 68.19 -18.20 28.84
CA ARG A 2 67.35 -18.23 27.63
C ARG A 2 66.20 -17.24 27.82
N LYS A 3 66.10 -16.25 26.93
CA LYS A 3 64.96 -15.34 26.81
C LYS A 3 64.08 -15.81 25.65
N THR A 4 62.79 -15.89 25.92
CA THR A 4 61.67 -16.16 25.01
C THR A 4 61.45 -14.96 24.09
N THR A 5 61.20 -15.20 22.79
CA THR A 5 60.55 -14.21 21.92
C THR A 5 59.57 -14.90 20.99
N SER A 6 58.31 -14.53 21.17
CA SER A 6 57.14 -14.81 20.34
C SER A 6 57.30 -14.19 18.94
N ARG A 7 56.96 -14.94 17.89
CA ARG A 7 56.69 -14.38 16.56
C ARG A 7 55.36 -14.89 16.02
N ARG A 8 54.53 -13.90 15.70
CA ARG A 8 53.13 -13.93 15.27
C ARG A 8 52.89 -14.74 13.99
N ALA A 9 51.80 -15.50 13.98
CA ALA A 9 51.19 -16.07 12.79
C ALA A 9 50.49 -14.97 11.96
N ARG A 10 50.67 -15.00 10.64
CA ARG A 10 49.84 -14.28 9.67
C ARG A 10 48.58 -15.11 9.43
N CYS A 11 47.41 -14.53 9.67
CA CYS A 11 46.15 -15.01 9.07
C CYS A 11 45.87 -14.15 7.84
N GLU A 12 45.69 -14.82 6.71
CA GLU A 12 45.20 -14.24 5.47
C GLU A 12 43.78 -13.70 5.68
N GLY A 13 43.51 -12.54 5.08
CA GLY A 13 42.23 -11.85 5.20
C GLY A 13 41.15 -12.60 4.44
N ALA A 14 40.13 -13.08 5.17
CA ALA A 14 38.86 -13.49 4.59
C ALA A 14 38.08 -12.23 4.18
N GLU A 15 37.61 -12.20 2.94
CA GLU A 15 36.69 -11.19 2.42
C GLU A 15 35.36 -11.20 3.19
N PRO A 16 34.72 -10.04 3.40
CA PRO A 16 33.45 -9.99 4.12
C PRO A 16 32.32 -10.56 3.25
N ASN A 17 31.81 -11.73 3.65
CA ASN A 17 30.57 -12.31 3.15
C ASN A 17 29.43 -11.28 3.30
N ARG A 18 28.99 -10.70 2.18
CA ARG A 18 27.86 -9.77 2.14
C ARG A 18 26.58 -10.57 1.88
N ASP A 19 25.72 -10.53 2.89
CA ASP A 19 24.25 -10.65 2.79
C ASP A 19 23.65 -12.06 2.64
N GLU A 20 24.16 -13.03 3.42
CA GLU A 20 23.43 -14.27 3.71
C GLU A 20 22.72 -14.16 5.07
N GLY A 21 21.40 -13.95 5.07
CA GLY A 21 20.56 -14.28 6.23
C GLY A 21 19.47 -13.30 6.67
N ARG A 22 19.29 -12.13 6.03
CA ARG A 22 18.06 -11.35 6.22
C ARG A 22 17.13 -11.66 5.06
N ALA A 23 16.02 -12.34 5.33
CA ALA A 23 14.92 -12.47 4.39
C ALA A 23 14.68 -11.09 3.75
N SER A 24 14.62 -11.06 2.42
CA SER A 24 14.37 -9.81 1.72
C SER A 24 13.05 -9.25 2.26
N LEU A 25 12.98 -7.93 2.43
CA LEU A 25 11.74 -7.27 2.88
C LEU A 25 10.54 -7.64 2.00
N TYR A 26 10.81 -7.87 0.72
CA TYR A 26 9.86 -8.39 -0.23
C TYR A 26 9.35 -9.78 0.17
N ASP A 27 10.24 -10.68 0.61
CA ASP A 27 9.88 -12.04 1.01
C ASP A 27 9.03 -12.05 2.28
N GLU A 28 9.38 -11.24 3.28
CA GLU A 28 8.61 -11.12 4.52
C GLU A 28 7.18 -10.61 4.27
N VAL A 29 7.06 -9.55 3.45
CA VAL A 29 5.76 -8.97 3.11
C VAL A 29 4.95 -9.94 2.23
N THR A 30 5.59 -10.59 1.27
CA THR A 30 4.95 -11.59 0.41
C THR A 30 4.47 -12.79 1.22
N ALA A 31 5.30 -13.33 2.12
CA ALA A 31 4.95 -14.44 2.98
C ALA A 31 3.76 -14.11 3.89
N ARG A 32 3.70 -12.87 4.42
CA ARG A 32 2.53 -12.41 5.18
C ARG A 32 1.26 -12.38 4.34
N ILE A 33 1.33 -11.85 3.11
CA ILE A 33 0.17 -11.82 2.20
C ILE A 33 -0.27 -13.25 1.87
N VAL A 34 0.67 -14.14 1.55
CA VAL A 34 0.38 -15.57 1.28
C VAL A 34 -0.29 -16.23 2.48
N SER A 35 0.20 -16.01 3.69
CA SER A 35 -0.40 -16.58 4.90
C SER A 35 -1.83 -16.12 5.14
N GLU A 36 -2.15 -14.85 4.87
CA GLU A 36 -3.53 -14.35 4.92
C GLU A 36 -4.43 -15.04 3.88
N LEU A 37 -3.93 -15.19 2.65
CA LEU A 37 -4.64 -15.87 1.57
C LEU A 37 -4.90 -17.35 1.89
N GLU A 38 -3.91 -18.05 2.42
CA GLU A 38 -4.03 -19.46 2.85
C GLU A 38 -5.04 -19.61 4.00
N ALA A 39 -5.17 -18.58 4.84
CA ALA A 39 -6.19 -18.53 5.90
C ALA A 39 -7.58 -18.09 5.39
N GLY A 40 -7.77 -17.97 4.06
CA GLY A 40 -9.01 -17.58 3.41
C GLY A 40 -9.37 -16.10 3.58
N ARG A 41 -8.43 -15.27 4.02
CA ARG A 41 -8.61 -13.83 4.21
C ARG A 41 -7.91 -13.09 3.09
N PHE A 42 -8.68 -12.37 2.27
CA PHE A 42 -8.11 -11.47 1.28
C PHE A 42 -7.84 -10.11 1.95
N PRO A 43 -6.57 -9.66 2.08
CA PRO A 43 -6.23 -8.42 2.77
C PRO A 43 -6.92 -7.17 2.20
N TRP A 44 -7.29 -7.21 0.91
CA TRP A 44 -7.99 -6.15 0.18
C TRP A 44 -9.53 -6.32 0.14
N VAL A 45 -10.09 -7.40 0.72
CA VAL A 45 -11.55 -7.67 0.76
C VAL A 45 -12.07 -7.78 2.20
N GLN A 46 -11.29 -7.36 3.20
CA GLN A 46 -11.65 -7.60 4.61
C GLN A 46 -12.94 -6.88 5.06
N PRO A 47 -13.75 -7.50 5.96
CA PRO A 47 -15.12 -7.11 6.21
C PRO A 47 -15.18 -5.82 7.03
N TRP A 48 -15.66 -4.76 6.39
CA TRP A 48 -15.79 -3.39 6.91
C TRP A 48 -16.86 -3.22 8.02
N GLY A 49 -17.09 -4.22 8.87
CA GLY A 49 -18.30 -4.33 9.68
C GLY A 49 -18.14 -4.87 11.10
N ARG A 50 -16.96 -4.77 11.75
CA ARG A 50 -16.93 -4.99 13.20
C ARG A 50 -17.57 -3.80 13.91
N THR A 51 -18.80 -3.98 14.37
CA THR A 51 -19.48 -3.09 15.32
C THR A 51 -18.58 -2.87 16.54
N GLY A 52 -18.07 -1.63 16.69
CA GLY A 52 -17.16 -1.23 17.78
C GLY A 52 -15.70 -1.03 17.38
N GLY A 53 -15.32 -1.34 16.14
CA GLY A 53 -14.01 -1.02 15.56
C GLY A 53 -14.03 0.26 14.73
N THR A 54 -12.85 0.84 14.47
CA THR A 54 -12.67 2.02 13.62
C THR A 54 -13.43 1.91 12.31
N GLY A 55 -14.06 3.00 11.88
CA GLY A 55 -14.63 3.10 10.54
C GLY A 55 -13.59 2.83 9.45
N PRO A 56 -14.04 2.42 8.24
CA PRO A 56 -13.19 2.17 7.08
C PRO A 56 -12.35 3.42 6.77
N GLY A 57 -11.05 3.39 7.06
CA GLY A 57 -10.16 4.53 6.88
C GLY A 57 -8.78 4.12 6.41
N LEU A 58 -8.14 4.96 5.61
CA LEU A 58 -6.74 4.76 5.25
C LEU A 58 -5.86 4.88 6.50
N PRO A 59 -4.86 3.99 6.67
CA PRO A 59 -3.84 4.17 7.67
C PRO A 59 -3.17 5.53 7.44
N ARG A 60 -2.99 6.32 8.50
CA ARG A 60 -2.38 7.65 8.40
C ARG A 60 -1.39 7.91 9.50
N ASN A 61 -0.45 8.81 9.26
CA ASN A 61 0.42 9.30 10.31
C ASN A 61 -0.38 10.24 11.24
N ALA A 62 -0.38 9.97 12.54
CA ALA A 62 -1.17 10.75 13.52
C ALA A 62 -0.70 12.20 13.67
N LEU A 63 0.59 12.50 13.44
CA LEU A 63 1.12 13.86 13.54
C LEU A 63 0.93 14.66 12.26
N THR A 64 1.25 14.07 11.11
CA THR A 64 1.23 14.80 9.83
C THR A 64 -0.10 14.68 9.09
N ALA A 65 -1.01 13.81 9.56
CA ALA A 65 -2.26 13.43 8.89
C ALA A 65 -2.08 12.81 7.49
N ARG A 66 -0.84 12.59 7.03
CA ARG A 66 -0.57 11.99 5.71
C ARG A 66 -0.96 10.51 5.70
N SER A 67 -1.78 10.12 4.73
CA SER A 67 -2.13 8.72 4.48
C SER A 67 -0.92 7.91 4.01
N TYR A 68 -0.83 6.66 4.46
CA TYR A 68 0.10 5.69 3.88
C TYR A 68 -0.40 5.23 2.51
N SER A 69 0.51 4.78 1.66
CA SER A 69 0.23 4.34 0.30
C SER A 69 0.85 2.97 0.00
N GLY A 70 0.34 2.34 -1.06
CA GLY A 70 0.82 1.05 -1.56
C GLY A 70 0.72 -0.06 -0.53
N VAL A 71 1.75 -0.90 -0.46
CA VAL A 71 1.75 -2.11 0.38
C VAL A 71 1.62 -1.82 1.88
N ASN A 72 2.00 -0.61 2.32
CA ASN A 72 1.84 -0.20 3.71
C ASN A 72 0.38 -0.18 4.14
N VAL A 73 -0.55 0.12 3.23
CA VAL A 73 -1.99 0.11 3.53
C VAL A 73 -2.42 -1.30 3.97
N LEU A 74 -2.04 -2.31 3.17
CA LEU A 74 -2.37 -3.71 3.46
C LEU A 74 -1.70 -4.21 4.75
N ILE A 75 -0.42 -3.87 4.97
CA ILE A 75 0.32 -4.27 6.16
C ILE A 75 -0.34 -3.71 7.43
N LEU A 76 -0.70 -2.42 7.40
CA LEU A 76 -1.25 -1.70 8.54
C LEU A 76 -2.70 -2.11 8.81
N TRP A 77 -3.53 -2.30 7.78
CA TRP A 77 -4.87 -2.87 7.95
C TRP A 77 -4.82 -4.27 8.56
N GLY A 78 -3.95 -5.14 8.06
CA GLY A 78 -3.77 -6.48 8.62
C GLY A 78 -3.44 -6.43 10.12
N ALA A 79 -2.51 -5.55 10.51
CA ALA A 79 -2.13 -5.38 11.92
C ALA A 79 -3.26 -4.83 12.80
N VAL A 80 -4.02 -3.83 12.33
CA VAL A 80 -5.18 -3.29 13.06
C VAL A 80 -6.24 -4.36 13.31
N ILE A 81 -6.51 -5.20 12.31
CA ILE A 81 -7.52 -6.24 12.41
C ILE A 81 -7.08 -7.36 13.34
N GLU A 82 -5.83 -7.82 13.18
CA GLU A 82 -5.21 -8.86 14.01
C GLU A 82 -5.24 -8.51 15.50
N HIS A 83 -4.92 -7.25 15.83
CA HIS A 83 -4.86 -6.77 17.21
C HIS A 83 -6.17 -6.14 17.71
N GLY A 84 -7.16 -5.95 16.83
CA GLY A 84 -8.42 -5.31 17.16
C GLY A 84 -8.30 -3.84 17.57
N TRP A 85 -7.33 -3.10 17.02
CA TRP A 85 -7.15 -1.68 17.34
C TRP A 85 -8.29 -0.82 16.80
N SER A 86 -8.67 0.18 17.59
CA SER A 86 -9.78 1.08 17.29
C SER A 86 -9.37 2.34 16.53
N SER A 87 -8.13 2.45 16.07
CA SER A 87 -7.65 3.59 15.30
C SER A 87 -6.84 3.20 14.06
N GLN A 88 -6.96 3.98 12.98
CA GLN A 88 -6.12 3.85 11.77
C GLN A 88 -4.92 4.80 11.81
N SER A 89 -4.60 5.34 12.98
CA SER A 89 -3.56 6.34 13.15
C SER A 89 -2.27 5.75 13.72
N TRP A 90 -1.13 6.13 13.13
CA TRP A 90 0.17 5.53 13.40
C TRP A 90 1.25 6.56 13.67
N LEU A 91 2.23 6.20 14.49
CA LEU A 91 3.36 7.04 14.91
C LEU A 91 4.65 6.22 14.93
N THR A 92 5.79 6.83 14.62
CA THR A 92 7.07 6.25 15.04
C THR A 92 7.28 6.43 16.54
N PHE A 93 8.20 5.67 17.14
CA PHE A 93 8.53 5.81 18.56
C PHE A 93 8.92 7.25 18.95
N ARG A 94 9.72 7.91 18.10
CA ARG A 94 10.12 9.30 18.31
C ARG A 94 8.93 10.26 18.18
N GLN A 95 8.07 10.03 17.20
CA GLN A 95 6.86 10.83 17.03
C GLN A 95 5.88 10.71 18.21
N ALA A 96 5.80 9.53 18.84
CA ALA A 96 5.00 9.36 20.06
C ALA A 96 5.53 10.24 21.20
N GLN A 97 6.85 10.31 21.37
CA GLN A 97 7.51 11.19 22.35
C GLN A 97 7.31 12.67 22.02
N ASP A 98 7.51 13.06 20.76
CA ASP A 98 7.32 14.44 20.31
C ASP A 98 5.85 14.88 20.49
N ALA A 99 4.91 13.93 20.45
CA ALA A 99 3.49 14.16 20.71
C ALA A 99 3.12 14.20 22.21
N GLY A 100 4.11 14.13 23.12
CA GLY A 100 3.94 14.18 24.57
C GLY A 100 3.64 12.84 25.24
N GLY A 101 3.59 11.75 24.49
CA GLY A 101 3.28 10.41 25.00
C GLY A 101 4.46 9.43 24.92
N CYS A 102 4.20 8.17 25.22
CA CYS A 102 5.14 7.08 25.06
C CYS A 102 4.43 5.82 24.59
N VAL A 103 5.18 4.92 23.95
CA VAL A 103 4.68 3.57 23.64
C VAL A 103 4.69 2.75 24.93
N ARG A 104 3.60 2.06 25.24
CA ARG A 104 3.51 1.23 26.45
C ARG A 104 4.57 0.13 26.44
N LYS A 105 5.08 -0.19 27.63
CA LYS A 105 6.12 -1.22 27.78
C LYS A 105 5.60 -2.59 27.34
N GLY A 106 6.33 -3.25 26.45
CA GLY A 106 5.99 -4.58 25.94
C GLY A 106 5.21 -4.58 24.63
N GLU A 107 4.81 -3.42 24.12
CA GLU A 107 4.18 -3.29 22.80
C GLU A 107 5.19 -3.51 21.67
N HIS A 108 4.76 -4.20 20.62
CA HIS A 108 5.55 -4.44 19.42
C HIS A 108 5.08 -3.56 18.27
N GLY A 109 6.02 -2.93 17.58
CA GLY A 109 5.72 -2.08 16.43
C GLY A 109 5.58 -2.88 15.13
N VAL A 110 4.86 -2.30 14.17
CA VAL A 110 4.67 -2.83 12.83
C VAL A 110 5.71 -2.22 11.90
N THR A 111 6.34 -3.06 11.06
CA THR A 111 7.31 -2.58 10.08
C THR A 111 6.61 -2.11 8.81
N VAL A 112 6.88 -0.86 8.42
CA VAL A 112 6.45 -0.26 7.15
C VAL A 112 7.64 0.07 6.27
N VAL A 113 7.35 0.27 5.00
CA VAL A 113 8.34 0.43 3.94
C VAL A 113 8.28 1.81 3.31
N TYR A 114 9.43 2.42 3.08
CA TYR A 114 9.56 3.63 2.29
C TYR A 114 10.51 3.38 1.13
N ALA A 115 9.97 3.37 -0.08
CA ALA A 115 10.73 3.25 -1.31
C ALA A 115 10.85 4.64 -1.94
N ASP A 116 12.07 5.05 -2.28
CA ASP A 116 12.33 6.34 -2.92
C ASP A 116 13.62 6.23 -3.73
N ARG A 117 13.93 7.23 -4.55
CA ARG A 117 15.13 7.27 -5.39
C ARG A 117 15.97 8.46 -4.97
N PHE A 118 17.27 8.26 -4.84
CA PHE A 118 18.20 9.37 -4.67
C PHE A 118 19.16 9.41 -5.85
N THR A 119 19.55 10.61 -6.25
CA THR A 119 20.52 10.80 -7.33
C THR A 119 21.89 11.06 -6.71
N PRO A 120 22.87 10.14 -6.83
CA PRO A 120 24.21 10.35 -6.32
C PRO A 120 24.85 11.62 -6.92
N GLU A 121 25.64 12.36 -6.14
CA GLU A 121 26.26 13.60 -6.63
C GLU A 121 27.19 13.34 -7.82
N ALA A 122 27.92 12.22 -7.80
CA ALA A 122 28.75 11.77 -8.93
C ALA A 122 27.96 11.53 -10.22
N GLU A 123 26.69 11.10 -10.13
CA GLU A 123 25.80 10.92 -11.28
C GLU A 123 25.32 12.26 -11.83
N LYS A 124 25.09 13.25 -10.95
CA LYS A 124 24.79 14.63 -11.37
C LYS A 124 25.99 15.27 -12.07
N GLU A 125 27.20 15.07 -11.55
CA GLU A 125 28.44 15.56 -12.15
C GLU A 125 28.75 14.89 -13.50
N ARG A 126 28.45 13.60 -13.67
CA ARG A 126 28.55 12.93 -14.97
C ARG A 126 27.57 13.53 -15.96
N ALA A 127 26.29 13.65 -15.58
CA ALA A 127 25.26 14.25 -16.42
C ALA A 127 25.63 15.68 -16.86
N ALA A 128 26.23 16.46 -15.97
CA ALA A 128 26.72 17.81 -16.28
C ALA A 128 27.92 17.84 -17.25
N ARG A 129 28.79 16.82 -17.23
CA ARG A 129 30.00 16.73 -18.09
C ARG A 129 29.75 16.11 -19.46
N GLU A 130 28.97 15.03 -19.49
CA GLU A 130 28.81 14.17 -20.67
C GLU A 130 27.49 14.42 -21.41
N GLY A 131 26.57 15.17 -20.80
CA GLY A 131 25.20 15.33 -21.29
C GLY A 131 24.34 14.09 -21.02
N GLY A 132 23.07 14.32 -20.67
CA GLY A 132 22.08 13.27 -20.38
C GLY A 132 21.50 13.37 -18.97
N ASP A 133 20.52 12.51 -18.66
CA ASP A 133 19.83 12.54 -17.37
C ASP A 133 20.63 11.83 -16.26
N PRO A 134 20.68 12.41 -15.04
CA PRO A 134 21.38 11.78 -13.93
C PRO A 134 20.61 10.56 -13.42
N LYS A 135 21.31 9.42 -13.24
CA LYS A 135 20.64 8.17 -12.86
C LYS A 135 20.30 8.18 -11.38
N ALA A 136 19.01 8.02 -11.07
CA ALA A 136 18.54 7.89 -9.71
C ALA A 136 18.62 6.43 -9.24
N VAL A 137 19.29 6.20 -8.12
CA VAL A 137 19.44 4.90 -7.48
C VAL A 137 18.26 4.68 -6.53
N PRO A 138 17.47 3.60 -6.70
CA PRO A 138 16.38 3.28 -5.78
C PRO A 138 16.93 2.81 -4.44
N PHE A 139 16.26 3.19 -3.35
CA PHE A 139 16.53 2.68 -2.02
C PHE A 139 15.23 2.31 -1.31
N LEU A 140 15.37 1.45 -0.31
CA LEU A 140 14.26 0.96 0.51
C LEU A 140 14.62 1.13 1.98
N LYS A 141 13.84 1.92 2.71
CA LYS A 141 13.98 2.12 4.15
C LYS A 141 12.86 1.41 4.89
N ARG A 142 13.22 0.77 6.00
CA ARG A 142 12.28 0.20 6.96
C ARG A 142 12.05 1.20 8.08
N PHE A 143 10.80 1.38 8.46
CA PHE A 143 10.42 2.13 9.65
C PHE A 143 9.54 1.26 10.53
N THR A 144 9.69 1.40 11.85
CA THR A 144 8.79 0.78 12.81
C THR A 144 7.80 1.82 13.30
N VAL A 145 6.52 1.52 13.13
CA VAL A 145 5.41 2.37 13.54
C VAL A 145 4.55 1.65 14.57
N PHE A 146 3.91 2.42 15.43
CA PHE A 146 3.04 2.00 16.51
C PHE A 146 1.68 2.62 16.27
N ASN A 147 0.62 1.86 16.50
CA ASN A 147 -0.72 2.40 16.48
C ASN A 147 -0.89 3.32 17.70
N VAL A 148 -1.70 4.37 17.57
CA VAL A 148 -2.00 5.26 18.72
C VAL A 148 -2.61 4.51 19.90
N ALA A 149 -3.32 3.40 19.64
CA ALA A 149 -3.84 2.52 20.67
C ALA A 149 -2.74 1.86 21.53
N GLN A 150 -1.49 1.81 21.05
CA GLN A 150 -0.32 1.27 21.77
C GLN A 150 0.40 2.32 22.62
N CYS A 151 0.02 3.59 22.50
CA CYS A 151 0.65 4.70 23.19
C CYS A 151 -0.18 5.16 24.40
N GLU A 152 0.48 5.77 25.37
CA GLU A 152 -0.12 6.44 26.52
C GLU A 152 0.39 7.89 26.62
N GLY A 153 -0.38 8.78 27.26
CA GLY A 153 0.01 10.18 27.44
C GLY A 153 0.02 11.06 26.18
N LEU A 154 -0.48 10.57 25.04
CA LEU A 154 -0.57 11.37 23.82
C LEU A 154 -1.47 12.61 24.04
N ARG A 155 -1.09 13.75 23.46
CA ARG A 155 -1.90 14.99 23.52
C ARG A 155 -3.35 14.74 23.04
N ALA A 156 -4.31 15.34 23.75
CA ALA A 156 -5.73 15.23 23.38
C ALA A 156 -5.98 15.77 21.96
N GLY A 157 -6.87 15.09 21.21
CA GLY A 157 -7.19 15.43 19.82
C GLY A 157 -6.16 14.98 18.78
N LEU A 158 -5.04 14.36 19.21
CA LEU A 158 -4.19 13.63 18.28
C LEU A 158 -4.97 12.41 17.78
N ALA A 159 -4.93 12.15 16.47
CA ALA A 159 -5.47 10.93 15.88
C ALA A 159 -6.99 10.73 16.01
N SER A 160 -7.79 11.80 16.06
CA SER A 160 -9.24 11.67 15.91
C SER A 160 -9.55 10.94 14.61
N ASP A 161 -10.08 9.72 14.72
CA ASP A 161 -10.51 8.97 13.56
C ASP A 161 -11.65 9.72 12.86
N PRO A 162 -11.75 9.61 11.53
CA PRO A 162 -12.84 10.26 10.80
C PRO A 162 -14.18 9.80 11.38
N ALA A 163 -15.14 10.71 11.45
CA ALA A 163 -16.50 10.39 11.85
C ALA A 163 -17.02 9.21 11.00
N PRO A 164 -17.78 8.28 11.59
CA PRO A 164 -18.42 7.22 10.83
C PRO A 164 -19.19 7.81 9.65
N LEU A 165 -19.02 7.23 8.46
CA LEU A 165 -19.80 7.64 7.30
C LEU A 165 -21.29 7.39 7.59
N PRO A 166 -22.19 8.31 7.19
CA PRO A 166 -23.62 8.09 7.31
C PRO A 166 -24.05 6.89 6.44
N GLU A 167 -25.15 6.25 6.82
CA GLU A 167 -25.62 4.96 6.26
C GLU A 167 -25.96 5.00 4.74
N ARG A 168 -25.86 6.15 4.05
CA ARG A 168 -26.39 6.33 2.67
C ARG A 168 -25.67 7.26 1.70
N GLU A 169 -24.45 7.74 1.94
CA GLU A 169 -23.79 8.71 1.04
C GLU A 169 -22.89 8.13 -0.07
N ILE A 170 -22.85 6.80 -0.26
CA ILE A 170 -21.91 6.19 -1.22
C ILE A 170 -22.34 6.43 -2.68
N VAL A 171 -23.65 6.40 -2.95
CA VAL A 171 -24.17 6.41 -4.34
C VAL A 171 -23.84 7.72 -5.07
N PRO A 172 -24.15 8.91 -4.54
CA PRO A 172 -23.81 10.16 -5.23
C PRO A 172 -22.31 10.31 -5.48
N VAL A 173 -21.48 9.91 -4.50
CA VAL A 173 -20.01 9.98 -4.64
C VAL A 173 -19.50 8.99 -5.69
N ALA A 174 -20.06 7.78 -5.77
CA ALA A 174 -19.66 6.81 -6.78
C ALA A 174 -19.99 7.29 -8.20
N GLU A 175 -21.16 7.89 -8.40
CA GLU A 175 -21.55 8.52 -9.68
C GLU A 175 -20.61 9.67 -10.04
N GLU A 176 -20.27 10.54 -9.07
CA GLU A 176 -19.30 11.63 -9.26
C GLU A 176 -17.92 11.11 -9.67
N VAL A 177 -17.44 10.02 -9.06
CA VAL A 177 -16.16 9.40 -9.43
C VAL A 177 -16.20 8.83 -10.84
N ILE A 178 -17.28 8.15 -11.22
CA ILE A 178 -17.45 7.61 -12.57
C ILE A 178 -17.42 8.77 -13.59
N ALA A 179 -18.17 9.83 -13.34
CA ALA A 179 -18.20 11.00 -14.22
C ALA A 179 -16.84 11.73 -14.28
N ALA A 180 -16.17 11.91 -13.14
CA ALA A 180 -14.88 12.60 -13.06
C ALA A 180 -13.72 11.77 -13.66
N SER A 181 -13.90 10.46 -13.87
CA SER A 181 -12.88 9.59 -14.46
C SER A 181 -12.48 10.02 -15.88
N GLY A 182 -13.39 10.67 -16.61
CA GLY A 182 -13.19 11.09 -18.00
C GLY A 182 -13.07 9.95 -19.01
N VAL A 183 -13.33 8.70 -18.60
CA VAL A 183 -13.37 7.53 -19.48
C VAL A 183 -14.72 7.48 -20.20
N ASP A 184 -14.75 7.10 -21.48
CA ASP A 184 -16.01 6.84 -22.19
C ASP A 184 -16.75 5.68 -21.51
N PHE A 185 -17.88 5.98 -20.87
CA PHE A 185 -18.62 5.05 -20.02
C PHE A 185 -20.00 4.77 -20.61
N ARG A 186 -20.20 3.52 -21.06
CA ARG A 186 -21.37 3.10 -21.81
C ARG A 186 -22.21 2.10 -21.01
N ILE A 187 -23.53 2.32 -21.01
CA ILE A 187 -24.49 1.46 -20.32
C ILE A 187 -25.30 0.68 -21.35
N GLY A 188 -25.35 -0.64 -21.21
CA GLY A 188 -26.04 -1.54 -22.15
C GLY A 188 -25.47 -2.96 -22.17
N GLY A 189 -26.14 -3.86 -22.90
CA GLY A 189 -25.74 -5.26 -22.99
C GLY A 189 -25.91 -6.02 -21.67
N ASP A 190 -25.26 -7.18 -21.58
CA ASP A 190 -25.35 -8.15 -20.49
C ASP A 190 -23.99 -8.47 -19.83
N ARG A 191 -22.92 -7.77 -20.25
CA ARG A 191 -21.56 -7.95 -19.74
C ARG A 191 -20.91 -6.63 -19.38
N ALA A 192 -20.06 -6.66 -18.37
CA ALA A 192 -19.18 -5.56 -18.00
C ALA A 192 -17.75 -5.85 -18.46
N PHE A 193 -17.08 -4.85 -19.04
CA PHE A 193 -15.69 -4.95 -19.49
C PHE A 193 -15.12 -3.57 -19.87
N TYR A 194 -13.80 -3.42 -19.74
CA TYR A 194 -13.02 -2.35 -20.37
C TYR A 194 -12.42 -2.78 -21.72
N VAL A 195 -12.62 -1.97 -22.77
CA VAL A 195 -12.04 -2.19 -24.10
C VAL A 195 -10.84 -1.27 -24.31
N ARG A 196 -9.63 -1.83 -24.20
CA ARG A 196 -8.38 -1.07 -24.35
C ARG A 196 -8.19 -0.43 -25.72
N SER A 197 -8.59 -1.09 -26.81
CA SER A 197 -8.34 -0.61 -28.18
C SER A 197 -9.14 0.64 -28.54
N GLU A 198 -10.33 0.79 -27.94
CA GLU A 198 -11.26 1.89 -28.18
C GLU A 198 -11.38 2.82 -26.97
N ASP A 199 -10.69 2.50 -25.87
CA ASP A 199 -10.67 3.25 -24.61
C ASP A 199 -12.07 3.57 -24.04
N PHE A 200 -12.89 2.54 -23.84
CA PHE A 200 -14.20 2.69 -23.19
C PHE A 200 -14.51 1.57 -22.20
N VAL A 201 -15.37 1.88 -21.23
CA VAL A 201 -15.97 0.93 -20.31
C VAL A 201 -17.41 0.65 -20.74
N GLN A 202 -17.78 -0.63 -20.78
CA GLN A 202 -19.16 -1.08 -20.95
C GLN A 202 -19.63 -1.71 -19.64
N VAL A 203 -20.84 -1.37 -19.20
CA VAL A 203 -21.51 -2.09 -18.09
C VAL A 203 -22.98 -2.35 -18.41
N PRO A 204 -23.59 -3.43 -17.89
CA PRO A 204 -25.04 -3.62 -17.97
C PRO A 204 -25.79 -2.51 -17.25
N PRO A 205 -27.08 -2.27 -17.59
CA PRO A 205 -27.93 -1.37 -16.81
C PRO A 205 -27.98 -1.75 -15.33
N GLN A 206 -27.94 -0.77 -14.43
CA GLN A 206 -27.98 -0.99 -12.98
C GLN A 206 -29.11 -1.94 -12.52
N PRO A 207 -30.35 -1.91 -13.09
CA PRO A 207 -31.40 -2.86 -12.74
C PRO A 207 -31.09 -4.33 -13.07
N ALA A 208 -30.08 -4.62 -13.89
CA ALA A 208 -29.64 -5.98 -14.17
C ALA A 208 -28.89 -6.62 -12.98
N PHE A 209 -28.46 -5.82 -12.00
CA PHE A 209 -27.75 -6.28 -10.82
C PHE A 209 -28.73 -6.57 -9.69
N TYR A 210 -28.64 -7.79 -9.12
CA TYR A 210 -29.48 -8.20 -7.99
C TYR A 210 -29.32 -7.28 -6.77
N GLU A 211 -28.07 -6.99 -6.39
CA GLU A 211 -27.77 -5.95 -5.39
C GLU A 211 -27.23 -4.71 -6.08
N GLN A 212 -27.85 -3.57 -5.82
CA GLN A 212 -27.51 -2.30 -6.48
C GLN A 212 -26.08 -1.84 -6.19
N ILE A 213 -25.50 -2.24 -5.05
CA ILE A 213 -24.10 -1.94 -4.72
C ILE A 213 -23.11 -2.66 -5.65
N ASN A 214 -23.49 -3.81 -6.22
CA ASN A 214 -22.62 -4.58 -7.11
C ASN A 214 -22.45 -3.86 -8.45
N TYR A 215 -23.42 -3.05 -8.89
CA TYR A 215 -23.24 -2.16 -10.03
C TYR A 215 -22.02 -1.26 -9.84
N TYR A 216 -21.95 -0.52 -8.73
CA TYR A 216 -20.82 0.39 -8.47
C TYR A 216 -19.50 -0.35 -8.28
N ARG A 217 -19.50 -1.52 -7.64
CA ARG A 217 -18.29 -2.37 -7.54
C ARG A 217 -17.77 -2.73 -8.92
N THR A 218 -18.65 -3.17 -9.82
CA THR A 218 -18.30 -3.50 -11.20
C THR A 218 -17.84 -2.27 -11.98
N CYS A 219 -18.51 -1.13 -11.85
CA CYS A 219 -18.10 0.11 -12.51
C CYS A 219 -16.66 0.52 -12.11
N LEU A 220 -16.37 0.54 -10.81
CA LEU A 220 -15.06 0.94 -10.29
C LEU A 220 -13.96 -0.08 -10.62
N HIS A 221 -14.30 -1.36 -10.73
CA HIS A 221 -13.40 -2.40 -11.22
C HIS A 221 -12.96 -2.12 -12.66
N GLU A 222 -13.91 -1.93 -13.58
CA GLU A 222 -13.61 -1.67 -14.99
C GLU A 222 -12.88 -0.32 -15.19
N LEU A 223 -13.23 0.70 -14.42
CA LEU A 223 -12.49 1.97 -14.42
C LEU A 223 -11.05 1.79 -13.95
N THR A 224 -10.78 0.86 -13.03
CA THR A 224 -9.41 0.55 -12.62
C THR A 224 -8.61 -0.07 -13.76
N HIS A 225 -9.20 -0.97 -14.55
CA HIS A 225 -8.58 -1.44 -15.80
C HIS A 225 -8.33 -0.30 -16.79
N ALA A 226 -9.29 0.61 -16.92
CA ALA A 226 -9.14 1.77 -17.79
C ALA A 226 -7.87 2.56 -17.44
N THR A 227 -7.53 2.77 -16.17
CA THR A 227 -6.29 3.47 -15.79
C THR A 227 -5.00 2.87 -16.39
N GLY A 228 -5.01 1.60 -16.80
CA GLY A 228 -3.89 0.93 -17.47
C GLY A 228 -3.67 1.31 -18.93
N HIS A 229 -4.52 2.12 -19.56
CA HIS A 229 -4.37 2.57 -20.95
C HIS A 229 -3.02 3.28 -21.22
N PRO A 230 -2.43 3.17 -22.43
CA PRO A 230 -1.18 3.84 -22.78
C PRO A 230 -1.13 5.36 -22.53
N ALA A 231 -2.27 6.05 -22.65
CA ALA A 231 -2.36 7.49 -22.36
C ALA A 231 -2.48 7.81 -20.85
N ARG A 232 -2.56 6.81 -19.99
CA ARG A 232 -2.72 6.92 -18.53
C ARG A 232 -1.52 6.31 -17.81
N LEU A 233 -1.68 5.17 -17.12
CA LEU A 233 -0.57 4.51 -16.41
C LEU A 233 0.24 3.56 -17.30
N ALA A 234 -0.17 3.36 -18.56
CA ALA A 234 0.53 2.56 -19.55
C ALA A 234 0.94 1.16 -19.05
N ARG A 235 0.00 0.48 -18.36
CA ARG A 235 0.20 -0.91 -17.93
C ARG A 235 0.02 -1.86 -19.12
N ASP A 236 0.68 -3.02 -19.06
CA ASP A 236 0.50 -4.05 -20.08
C ASP A 236 -0.77 -4.86 -19.77
N LEU A 237 -1.76 -4.69 -20.66
CA LEU A 237 -3.07 -5.32 -20.61
C LEU A 237 -3.27 -6.27 -21.81
N THR A 238 -2.21 -6.62 -22.54
CA THR A 238 -2.29 -7.49 -23.74
C THR A 238 -2.32 -8.98 -23.41
N ASN A 239 -2.36 -9.31 -22.13
CA ASN A 239 -2.28 -10.66 -21.61
C ASN A 239 -3.60 -11.42 -21.83
N GLY A 240 -3.51 -12.69 -22.24
CA GLY A 240 -4.68 -13.54 -22.43
C GLY A 240 -5.35 -13.91 -21.11
N PHE A 241 -6.67 -14.08 -21.13
CA PHE A 241 -7.46 -14.57 -20.00
C PHE A 241 -6.87 -15.85 -19.40
N GLY A 242 -6.79 -15.92 -18.07
CA GLY A 242 -6.24 -17.07 -17.35
C GLY A 242 -4.71 -17.16 -17.29
N SER A 243 -3.99 -16.21 -17.90
CA SER A 243 -2.52 -16.10 -17.75
C SER A 243 -2.11 -15.50 -16.40
N LYS A 244 -0.85 -15.70 -16.01
CA LYS A 244 -0.28 -15.09 -14.79
C LYS A 244 -0.34 -13.57 -14.81
N ASP A 245 -0.05 -12.97 -15.97
CA ASP A 245 -0.03 -11.51 -16.11
C ASP A 245 -1.44 -10.92 -16.18
N TYR A 246 -2.41 -11.67 -16.69
CA TYR A 246 -3.84 -11.34 -16.56
C TYR A 246 -4.27 -11.36 -15.09
N ALA A 247 -3.95 -12.43 -14.34
CA ALA A 247 -4.27 -12.51 -12.91
C ALA A 247 -3.62 -11.39 -12.07
N ARG A 248 -2.44 -10.92 -12.49
CA ARG A 248 -1.76 -9.77 -11.87
C ARG A 248 -2.55 -8.47 -12.09
N GLU A 249 -3.06 -8.24 -13.29
CA GLU A 249 -3.87 -7.06 -13.58
C GLU A 249 -5.22 -7.11 -12.84
N GLU A 250 -5.86 -8.28 -12.77
CA GLU A 250 -7.06 -8.48 -11.95
C GLU A 250 -6.81 -8.16 -10.47
N LEU A 251 -5.65 -8.56 -9.93
CA LEU A 251 -5.25 -8.20 -8.57
C LEU A 251 -5.10 -6.67 -8.40
N VAL A 252 -4.59 -5.97 -9.41
CA VAL A 252 -4.50 -4.50 -9.42
C VAL A 252 -5.91 -3.89 -9.43
N ALA A 253 -6.81 -4.39 -10.28
CA ALA A 253 -8.18 -3.91 -10.37
C ALA A 253 -8.96 -4.11 -9.06
N LEU A 254 -8.87 -5.29 -8.46
CA LEU A 254 -9.50 -5.63 -7.17
C LEU A 254 -8.92 -4.83 -5.99
N SER A 255 -7.62 -4.53 -6.03
CA SER A 255 -6.99 -3.68 -5.01
C SER A 255 -7.35 -2.20 -5.20
N GLY A 256 -7.52 -1.74 -6.44
CA GLY A 256 -7.89 -0.37 -6.77
C GLY A 256 -9.34 -0.04 -6.42
N GLN A 257 -10.30 -0.93 -6.75
CA GLN A 257 -11.72 -0.72 -6.42
C GLN A 257 -11.98 -0.65 -4.89
N SER A 258 -11.09 -1.23 -4.08
CA SER A 258 -11.20 -1.28 -2.62
C SER A 258 -10.41 -0.15 -1.94
N ALA A 259 -9.63 0.62 -2.71
CA ALA A 259 -8.89 1.76 -2.18
C ALA A 259 -9.85 2.94 -1.91
N PRO A 260 -9.84 3.54 -0.72
CA PRO A 260 -10.58 4.77 -0.45
C PRO A 260 -10.15 5.90 -1.40
N LEU A 261 -11.08 6.82 -1.68
CA LEU A 261 -10.92 8.00 -2.55
C LEU A 261 -9.62 8.81 -2.28
N ALA A 262 -9.08 8.73 -1.06
CA ALA A 262 -7.92 9.48 -0.59
C ALA A 262 -6.54 8.93 -1.04
N THR A 263 -6.49 7.99 -1.99
CA THR A 263 -5.23 7.42 -2.52
C THR A 263 -4.77 8.06 -3.84
N LEU A 264 -5.48 9.06 -4.36
CA LEU A 264 -5.25 9.69 -5.68
C LEU A 264 -4.78 11.16 -5.60
N GLN A 265 -4.09 11.56 -4.53
CA GLN A 265 -3.41 12.87 -4.43
C GLN A 265 -1.93 12.73 -4.12
#